data_AF-A0A961GJE3-F1
#
_entry.id   AF-A0A961GJE3-F1
#
_cell.length_a   1.000
_cell.length_b   1.000
_cell.length_c   1.000
_cell.angle_alpha   90.00
_cell.angle_beta   90.00
_cell.angle_gamma   90.00
#
_symmetry.space_group_name_H-M   'P 1'
#
loop_
_entity.id
_entity.type
_entity.pdbx_description
1 polymer ?
#
loop_
_entity_poly.entity_id
_entity_poly.type
_entity_poly.pdbx_seq_one_letter_code
_entity_poly.pdbx_strand_id
1 'polypeptide(L)'
;CQGAEPLFFLDYIAVGKLDPDHIEQLVEGVAEGCRQAGCALIGGEMAEHPGAMEPGEFDLVGFTVGVADRDRLITGEAVRPGDVLIGLPSTNLRSNGYSLARRVFFDVAGRRLDEPAYAGAHHSLADELLAPSVIFAPAILALTDAVDVHAVAHITGGGIPGNLVRMLTPHTDAVVDRRGWEPPRVFGEIQRLGSISDDEMAKVFNMGLGMIVAVPANAAHKALDVLRAAGHRASEVGEVLAGSGEVRLVGRAPAGD
;
A
#
# COMPACT_ATOMS: atom_id res chain seq x y z
N CYS A 1 0.71 -9.38 -6.20
CA CYS A 1 1.61 -10.14 -5.29
C CYS A 1 2.02 -11.51 -5.83
N GLN A 2 1.15 -12.21 -6.57
CA GLN A 2 1.44 -13.59 -7.04
C GLN A 2 2.09 -13.65 -8.44
N GLY A 3 2.54 -12.53 -9.00
CA GLY A 3 3.09 -12.48 -10.37
C GLY A 3 2.03 -12.47 -11.48
N ALA A 4 0.76 -12.20 -11.17
CA ALA A 4 -0.31 -12.13 -12.15
C ALA A 4 -0.41 -10.76 -12.82
N GLU A 5 -0.55 -10.75 -14.15
CA GLU A 5 -0.87 -9.59 -14.98
C GLU A 5 -2.37 -9.27 -14.91
N PRO A 6 -2.78 -8.07 -14.46
CA PRO A 6 -4.17 -7.66 -14.46
C PRO A 6 -4.73 -7.57 -15.88
N LEU A 7 -5.84 -8.27 -16.17
CA LEU A 7 -6.49 -8.25 -17.48
C LEU A 7 -7.65 -7.27 -17.52
N PHE A 8 -8.58 -7.41 -16.57
CA PHE A 8 -9.75 -6.57 -16.50
C PHE A 8 -10.23 -6.33 -15.07
N PHE A 9 -11.04 -5.29 -14.94
CA PHE A 9 -11.65 -4.81 -13.71
C PHE A 9 -13.16 -4.65 -13.90
N LEU A 10 -13.91 -4.89 -12.83
CA LEU A 10 -15.32 -4.54 -12.69
C LEU A 10 -15.53 -3.77 -11.39
N ASP A 11 -16.44 -2.83 -11.41
CA ASP A 11 -16.86 -2.06 -10.25
C ASP A 11 -18.31 -2.31 -9.88
N TYR A 12 -18.62 -2.16 -8.59
CA TYR A 12 -19.98 -2.07 -8.08
C TYR A 12 -20.07 -0.86 -7.16
N ILE A 13 -21.01 0.02 -7.44
CA ILE A 13 -21.23 1.26 -6.69
C ILE A 13 -22.62 1.24 -6.07
N ALA A 14 -22.67 1.24 -4.74
CA ALA A 14 -23.90 1.43 -3.98
C ALA A 14 -23.98 2.87 -3.47
N VAL A 15 -25.12 3.52 -3.62
CA VAL A 15 -25.36 4.90 -3.15
C VAL A 15 -26.68 5.03 -2.40
N GLY A 16 -26.75 5.95 -1.43
CA GLY A 16 -28.03 6.28 -0.77
C GLY A 16 -28.99 7.03 -1.69
N LYS A 17 -28.45 7.86 -2.58
CA LYS A 17 -29.20 8.56 -3.64
C LYS A 17 -28.27 8.80 -4.83
N LEU A 18 -28.74 8.52 -6.04
CA LEU A 18 -27.96 8.75 -7.25
C LEU A 18 -27.74 10.24 -7.50
N ASP A 19 -26.46 10.60 -7.61
CA ASP A 19 -25.98 11.90 -8.06
C ASP A 19 -25.04 11.68 -9.26
N PRO A 20 -25.48 12.02 -10.50
CA PRO A 20 -24.68 11.77 -11.71
C PRO A 20 -23.27 12.35 -11.66
N ASP A 21 -23.10 13.55 -11.08
CA ASP A 21 -21.81 14.24 -11.08
C ASP A 21 -20.82 13.54 -10.13
N HIS A 22 -21.32 12.99 -9.01
CA HIS A 22 -20.49 12.19 -8.10
C HIS A 22 -20.13 10.83 -8.71
N ILE A 23 -21.07 10.18 -9.39
CA ILE A 23 -20.83 8.90 -10.05
C ILE A 23 -19.78 9.06 -11.15
N GLU A 24 -19.86 10.12 -11.96
CA GLU A 24 -18.89 10.40 -13.01
C GLU A 24 -17.46 10.49 -12.42
N GLN A 25 -17.27 11.25 -11.34
CA GLN A 25 -15.96 11.38 -10.69
C GLN A 25 -15.43 10.04 -10.13
N LEU A 26 -16.30 9.21 -9.55
CA LEU A 26 -15.91 7.89 -9.04
C LEU A 26 -15.45 6.98 -10.19
N VAL A 27 -16.22 6.91 -11.27
CA VAL A 27 -15.91 6.07 -12.43
C VAL A 27 -14.65 6.58 -13.15
N GLU A 28 -14.45 7.89 -13.25
CA GLU A 28 -13.21 8.48 -13.77
C GLU A 28 -11.98 8.02 -12.96
N GLY A 29 -12.08 8.03 -11.63
CA GLY A 29 -11.02 7.53 -10.74
C GLY A 29 -10.75 6.04 -10.91
N VAL A 30 -11.80 5.22 -11.07
CA VAL A 30 -11.67 3.78 -11.35
C VAL A 30 -10.99 3.55 -12.71
N ALA A 31 -11.40 4.28 -13.74
CA ALA A 31 -10.83 4.20 -15.08
C ALA A 31 -9.35 4.63 -15.11
N GLU A 32 -9.01 5.69 -14.36
CA GLU A 32 -7.63 6.11 -14.13
C GLU A 32 -6.80 5.00 -13.49
N GLY A 33 -7.33 4.37 -12.43
CA GLY A 33 -6.69 3.23 -11.79
C GLY A 33 -6.47 2.05 -12.74
N CYS A 34 -7.46 1.71 -13.56
CA CYS A 34 -7.34 0.64 -14.56
C CYS A 34 -6.24 0.95 -15.58
N ARG A 35 -6.16 2.19 -16.06
CA ARG A 35 -5.13 2.62 -17.02
C ARG A 35 -3.72 2.54 -16.42
N GLN A 36 -3.54 2.97 -15.17
CA GLN A 36 -2.26 2.85 -14.47
C GLN A 36 -1.91 1.38 -14.20
N ALA A 37 -2.89 0.53 -13.93
CA ALA A 37 -2.68 -0.91 -13.72
C ALA A 37 -2.41 -1.69 -15.01
N GLY A 38 -2.75 -1.11 -16.18
CA GLY A 38 -2.62 -1.76 -17.48
C GLY A 38 -3.78 -2.72 -17.80
N CYS A 39 -4.96 -2.55 -17.20
CA CYS A 39 -6.12 -3.42 -17.41
C CYS A 39 -7.33 -2.68 -17.99
N ALA A 40 -8.28 -3.44 -18.54
CA ALA A 40 -9.53 -2.91 -19.08
C ALA A 40 -10.62 -2.82 -18.00
N LEU A 41 -11.34 -1.69 -17.94
CA LEU A 41 -12.62 -1.62 -17.23
C LEU A 41 -13.71 -2.17 -18.16
N ILE A 42 -14.23 -3.36 -17.88
CA ILE A 42 -15.12 -4.06 -18.83
C ILE A 42 -16.61 -3.98 -18.49
N GLY A 43 -16.94 -3.48 -17.31
CA GLY A 43 -18.31 -3.29 -16.87
C GLY A 43 -18.38 -2.94 -15.40
N GLY A 44 -19.53 -2.43 -14.99
CA GLY A 44 -19.83 -2.16 -13.60
C GLY A 44 -21.34 -2.22 -13.37
N GLU A 45 -21.73 -2.18 -12.10
CA GLU A 45 -23.13 -2.17 -11.69
C GLU A 45 -23.36 -1.06 -10.67
N MET A 46 -24.54 -0.43 -10.73
CA MET A 46 -24.91 0.66 -9.83
C MET A 46 -26.23 0.35 -9.13
N ALA A 47 -26.26 0.55 -7.81
CA ALA A 47 -27.45 0.33 -7.01
C ALA A 47 -27.77 1.53 -6.11
N GLU A 48 -29.04 1.94 -6.10
CA GLU A 48 -29.55 2.92 -5.15
C GLU A 48 -30.25 2.18 -4.00
N HIS A 49 -29.87 2.49 -2.76
CA HIS A 49 -30.41 1.88 -1.55
C HIS A 49 -31.02 2.91 -0.59
N PRO A 50 -32.13 3.57 -1.00
CA PRO A 50 -32.76 4.59 -0.18
C PRO A 50 -33.29 3.96 1.13
N GLY A 51 -32.84 4.48 2.27
CA GLY A 51 -33.20 4.00 3.60
C GLY A 51 -32.24 2.97 4.22
N ALA A 52 -31.27 2.46 3.46
CA ALA A 52 -30.13 1.71 4.03
C ALA A 52 -28.86 2.58 4.13
N MET A 53 -28.73 3.58 3.26
CA MET A 53 -27.61 4.52 3.21
C MET A 53 -28.15 5.96 3.18
N GLU A 54 -27.45 6.87 3.85
CA GLU A 54 -27.84 8.29 3.86
C GLU A 54 -27.52 8.96 2.51
N PRO A 55 -28.23 10.06 2.15
CA PRO A 55 -27.88 10.84 0.97
C PRO A 55 -26.41 11.32 1.01
N GLY A 56 -25.65 11.03 -0.03
CA GLY A 56 -24.23 11.36 -0.14
C GLY A 56 -23.27 10.26 0.35
N GLU A 57 -23.78 9.21 1.01
CA GLU A 57 -22.99 8.01 1.29
C GLU A 57 -22.91 7.11 0.05
N PHE A 58 -21.74 6.50 -0.14
CA PHE A 58 -21.51 5.50 -1.16
C PHE A 58 -20.61 4.37 -0.64
N ASP A 59 -20.71 3.21 -1.27
CA ASP A 59 -19.79 2.09 -1.11
C ASP A 59 -19.31 1.64 -2.50
N LEU A 60 -18.02 1.37 -2.62
CA LEU A 60 -17.36 1.03 -3.87
C LEU A 60 -16.64 -0.31 -3.71
N VAL A 61 -17.05 -1.29 -4.49
CA VAL A 61 -16.42 -2.61 -4.56
C VAL A 61 -15.73 -2.77 -5.90
N GLY A 62 -14.47 -3.20 -5.85
CA GLY A 62 -13.67 -3.52 -7.02
C GLY A 62 -13.43 -5.01 -7.16
N PHE A 63 -13.51 -5.52 -8.38
CA PHE A 63 -13.17 -6.90 -8.73
C PHE A 63 -12.17 -6.91 -9.89
N THR A 64 -11.10 -7.69 -9.78
CA THR A 64 -10.10 -7.81 -10.86
C THR A 64 -9.81 -9.27 -11.18
N VAL A 65 -9.56 -9.53 -12.47
CA VAL A 65 -9.04 -10.81 -12.94
C VAL A 65 -7.67 -10.57 -13.55
N GLY A 66 -6.70 -11.39 -13.14
CA GLY A 66 -5.38 -11.42 -13.72
C GLY A 66 -4.98 -12.82 -14.17
N VAL A 67 -3.93 -12.91 -14.97
CA VAL A 67 -3.38 -14.15 -15.50
C VAL A 67 -1.92 -14.29 -15.08
N ALA A 68 -1.51 -15.52 -14.76
CA ALA A 68 -0.12 -15.85 -14.49
C ALA A 68 0.19 -17.20 -15.12
N ASP A 69 1.42 -17.39 -15.57
CA ASP A 69 1.92 -18.72 -15.86
C ASP A 69 2.14 -19.48 -14.54
N ARG A 70 1.72 -20.75 -14.50
CA ARG A 70 1.76 -21.56 -13.29
C ARG A 70 3.18 -21.69 -12.75
N ASP A 71 4.15 -21.81 -13.65
CA ASP A 71 5.57 -21.99 -13.29
C ASP A 71 6.23 -20.66 -12.90
N ARG A 72 5.54 -19.52 -13.08
CA ARG A 72 6.00 -18.18 -12.71
C ARG A 72 5.25 -17.60 -11.50
N LEU A 73 4.39 -18.39 -10.86
CA LEU A 73 3.65 -17.96 -9.68
C LEU A 73 4.60 -17.65 -8.52
N ILE A 74 4.42 -16.48 -7.92
CA ILE A 74 5.14 -16.08 -6.71
C ILE A 74 4.35 -16.55 -5.50
N THR A 75 4.84 -17.59 -4.83
CA THR A 75 4.18 -18.22 -3.68
C THR A 75 4.85 -17.93 -2.34
N GLY A 76 6.10 -17.42 -2.34
CA GLY A 76 6.93 -17.27 -1.14
C GLY A 76 7.76 -18.50 -0.80
N GLU A 77 7.57 -19.64 -1.47
CA GLU A 77 8.31 -20.88 -1.19
C GLU A 77 9.81 -20.77 -1.49
N ALA A 78 10.20 -19.87 -2.40
CA ALA A 78 11.59 -19.60 -2.75
C ALA A 78 12.33 -18.72 -1.73
N VAL A 79 11.61 -18.11 -0.78
CA VAL A 79 12.20 -17.21 0.23
C VAL A 79 13.19 -17.99 1.09
N ARG A 80 14.39 -17.44 1.23
CA ARG A 80 15.50 -18.08 1.94
C ARG A 80 16.42 -17.08 2.61
N PRO A 81 17.22 -17.53 3.61
CA PRO A 81 18.20 -16.65 4.25
C PRO A 81 19.17 -16.05 3.23
N GLY A 82 19.45 -14.76 3.35
CA GLY A 82 20.29 -14.00 2.44
C GLY A 82 19.53 -13.31 1.30
N ASP A 83 18.21 -13.47 1.20
CA ASP A 83 17.41 -12.62 0.32
C ASP A 83 17.39 -11.18 0.84
N VAL A 84 17.44 -10.24 -0.08
CA VAL A 84 17.37 -8.80 0.19
C VAL A 84 15.92 -8.34 0.08
N LEU A 85 15.48 -7.55 1.05
CA LEU A 85 14.17 -6.91 1.04
C LEU A 85 14.28 -5.53 0.38
N ILE A 86 13.57 -5.33 -0.71
CA ILE A 86 13.48 -4.04 -1.41
C ILE A 86 12.12 -3.41 -1.12
N GLY A 87 12.11 -2.20 -0.58
CA GLY A 87 10.91 -1.44 -0.27
C GLY A 87 10.58 -0.43 -1.37
N LEU A 88 9.30 -0.39 -1.75
CA LEU A 88 8.73 0.66 -2.60
C LEU A 88 7.93 1.61 -1.72
N PRO A 89 8.15 2.93 -1.82
CA PRO A 89 7.55 3.89 -0.91
C PRO A 89 6.05 4.04 -1.14
N SER A 90 5.35 4.36 -0.06
CA SER A 90 4.00 4.89 -0.05
C SER A 90 4.06 6.32 0.46
N THR A 91 3.40 7.24 -0.22
CA THR A 91 3.43 8.67 0.11
C THR A 91 2.36 9.05 1.13
N ASN A 92 1.38 8.18 1.41
CA ASN A 92 0.21 8.47 2.24
C ASN A 92 -0.32 7.21 2.96
N LEU A 93 -1.48 7.34 3.61
CA LEU A 93 -2.20 6.25 4.31
C LEU A 93 -2.74 5.17 3.37
N ARG A 94 -2.80 5.45 2.07
CA ARG A 94 -3.42 4.63 1.04
C ARG A 94 -4.91 4.46 1.31
N SER A 95 -5.35 3.24 1.59
CA SER A 95 -6.74 2.89 1.85
C SER A 95 -6.91 2.17 3.20
N ASN A 96 -5.96 2.32 4.14
CA ASN A 96 -5.98 1.63 5.44
C ASN A 96 -5.70 2.60 6.59
N GLY A 97 -6.25 2.31 7.78
CA GLY A 97 -6.01 3.10 9.00
C GLY A 97 -6.86 4.36 9.13
N TYR A 98 -7.83 4.60 8.23
CA TYR A 98 -8.69 5.79 8.25
C TYR A 98 -9.55 5.91 9.51
N SER A 99 -10.01 4.82 10.10
CA SER A 99 -10.77 4.88 11.36
C SER A 99 -9.95 5.51 12.49
N LEU A 100 -8.67 5.12 12.58
CA LEU A 100 -7.74 5.69 13.57
C LEU A 100 -7.37 7.12 13.21
N ALA A 101 -7.05 7.40 11.95
CA ALA A 101 -6.69 8.74 11.49
C ALA A 101 -7.84 9.74 11.73
N ARG A 102 -9.09 9.37 11.41
CA ARG A 102 -10.30 10.17 11.67
C ARG A 102 -10.44 10.48 13.16
N ARG A 103 -10.32 9.46 14.01
CA ARG A 103 -10.38 9.64 15.47
C ARG A 103 -9.32 10.61 15.97
N VAL A 104 -8.07 10.48 15.50
CA VAL A 104 -6.98 11.35 15.94
C VAL A 104 -7.17 12.79 15.45
N PHE A 105 -7.40 12.99 14.15
CA PHE A 105 -7.49 14.33 13.60
C PHE A 105 -8.77 15.06 14.03
N PHE A 106 -9.92 14.39 13.98
CA PHE A 106 -11.21 15.04 14.19
C PHE A 106 -11.65 14.99 15.66
N ASP A 107 -11.64 13.81 16.29
CA ASP A 107 -12.19 13.66 17.65
C ASP A 107 -11.21 14.13 18.73
N VAL A 108 -9.91 13.86 18.55
CA VAL A 108 -8.87 14.24 19.53
C VAL A 108 -8.33 15.64 19.27
N ALA A 109 -7.91 15.93 18.04
CA ALA A 109 -7.25 17.18 17.69
C ALA A 109 -8.21 18.29 17.22
N GLY A 110 -9.48 17.98 16.94
CA GLY A 110 -10.47 18.97 16.50
C GLY A 110 -10.13 19.65 15.17
N ARG A 111 -9.29 19.02 14.34
CA ARG A 111 -8.81 19.56 13.06
C ARG A 111 -9.95 19.63 12.06
N ARG A 112 -9.91 20.64 11.19
CA ARG A 112 -10.78 20.72 10.01
C ARG A 112 -10.04 20.25 8.75
N LEU A 113 -10.82 19.77 7.78
CA LEU A 113 -10.29 19.27 6.51
C LEU A 113 -9.61 20.36 5.66
N ASP A 114 -10.04 21.61 5.77
CA ASP A 114 -9.51 22.77 5.03
C ASP A 114 -8.28 23.40 5.68
N GLU A 115 -7.90 22.97 6.88
CA GLU A 115 -6.65 23.40 7.52
C GLU A 115 -5.44 22.74 6.85
N PRO A 116 -4.23 23.37 6.93
CA PRO A 116 -2.99 22.75 6.45
C PRO A 116 -2.78 21.36 7.06
N ALA A 117 -2.33 20.37 6.28
CA ALA A 117 -2.19 18.99 6.75
C ALA A 117 -1.39 18.86 8.06
N TYR A 118 -0.33 19.67 8.19
CA TYR A 118 0.48 19.88 9.38
C TYR A 118 1.09 21.27 9.36
N ALA A 119 1.78 21.66 10.43
CA ALA A 119 2.47 22.95 10.50
C ALA A 119 3.46 23.09 9.32
N GLY A 120 3.28 24.13 8.49
CA GLY A 120 4.10 24.38 7.31
C GLY A 120 3.71 23.62 6.05
N ALA A 121 2.66 22.78 6.07
CA ALA A 121 2.14 22.14 4.86
C ALA A 121 1.60 23.17 3.87
N HIS A 122 1.84 22.93 2.57
CA HIS A 122 1.31 23.77 1.48
C HIS A 122 -0.05 23.29 0.96
N HIS A 123 -0.54 22.16 1.47
CA HIS A 123 -1.79 21.51 1.09
C HIS A 123 -2.66 21.25 2.33
N SER A 124 -3.94 21.01 2.08
CA SER A 124 -4.92 20.80 3.16
C SER A 124 -4.85 19.40 3.77
N LEU A 125 -5.47 19.22 4.93
CA LEU A 125 -5.65 17.90 5.54
C LEU A 125 -6.49 16.99 4.65
N ALA A 126 -7.48 17.53 3.93
CA ALA A 126 -8.22 16.78 2.92
C ALA A 126 -7.28 16.25 1.82
N ASP A 127 -6.40 17.09 1.27
CA ASP A 127 -5.47 16.67 0.22
C ASP A 127 -4.51 15.58 0.69
N GLU A 128 -4.00 15.70 1.93
CA GLU A 128 -3.11 14.70 2.53
C GLU A 128 -3.84 13.35 2.73
N LEU A 129 -5.07 13.39 3.24
CA LEU A 129 -5.85 12.18 3.53
C LEU A 129 -6.47 11.56 2.28
N LEU A 130 -6.77 12.32 1.23
CA LEU A 130 -7.40 11.81 0.01
C LEU A 130 -6.40 11.52 -1.12
N ALA A 131 -5.10 11.73 -0.87
CA ALA A 131 -4.07 11.39 -1.83
C ALA A 131 -4.20 9.91 -2.27
N PRO A 132 -4.24 9.62 -3.58
CA PRO A 132 -4.57 8.30 -4.08
C PRO A 132 -3.51 7.26 -3.71
N SER A 133 -3.95 6.00 -3.64
CA SER A 133 -3.06 4.85 -3.47
C SER A 133 -2.17 4.64 -4.69
N VAL A 134 -0.89 4.38 -4.47
CA VAL A 134 0.04 4.01 -5.56
C VAL A 134 -0.32 2.63 -6.13
N ILE A 135 -0.34 2.53 -7.46
CA ILE A 135 -0.51 1.27 -8.19
C ILE A 135 0.88 0.74 -8.59
N PHE A 136 1.20 -0.47 -8.15
CA PHE A 136 2.51 -1.10 -8.36
C PHE A 136 2.51 -2.19 -9.43
N ALA A 137 1.35 -2.54 -10.01
CA ALA A 137 1.21 -3.71 -10.86
C ALA A 137 2.20 -3.71 -12.06
N PRO A 138 2.33 -2.63 -12.86
CA PRO A 138 3.28 -2.64 -13.98
C PRO A 138 4.74 -2.79 -13.53
N ALA A 139 5.12 -2.16 -12.43
CA ALA A 139 6.49 -2.23 -11.90
C ALA A 139 6.84 -3.64 -11.39
N ILE A 140 5.89 -4.32 -10.75
CA ILE A 140 6.09 -5.70 -10.31
C ILE A 140 6.16 -6.66 -11.48
N LEU A 141 5.34 -6.49 -12.52
CA LEU A 141 5.44 -7.31 -13.73
C LEU A 141 6.81 -7.16 -14.41
N ALA A 142 7.25 -5.91 -14.61
CA ALA A 142 8.58 -5.62 -15.15
C ALA A 142 9.70 -6.23 -14.29
N LEU A 143 9.55 -6.20 -12.96
CA LEU A 143 10.50 -6.82 -12.04
C LEU A 143 10.54 -8.34 -12.22
N THR A 144 9.39 -9.01 -12.29
CA THR A 144 9.29 -10.47 -12.45
C THR A 144 9.77 -10.98 -13.81
N ASP A 145 9.83 -10.12 -14.83
CA ASP A 145 10.46 -10.43 -16.11
C ASP A 145 11.99 -10.29 -16.06
N ALA A 146 12.51 -9.49 -15.12
CA ALA A 146 13.92 -9.11 -15.08
C ALA A 146 14.75 -9.89 -14.06
N VAL A 147 14.16 -10.28 -12.93
CA VAL A 147 14.85 -10.98 -11.84
C VAL A 147 13.98 -12.09 -11.24
N ASP A 148 14.61 -13.00 -10.52
CA ASP A 148 13.92 -14.00 -9.72
C ASP A 148 13.35 -13.35 -8.45
N VAL A 149 12.04 -13.15 -8.41
CA VAL A 149 11.34 -12.56 -7.27
C VAL A 149 10.80 -13.68 -6.41
N HIS A 150 11.37 -13.84 -5.21
CA HIS A 150 10.97 -14.93 -4.31
C HIS A 150 9.64 -14.64 -3.61
N ALA A 151 9.37 -13.36 -3.30
CA ALA A 151 8.10 -12.94 -2.71
C ALA A 151 7.78 -11.46 -2.92
N VAL A 152 6.49 -11.13 -2.81
CA VAL A 152 5.96 -9.77 -2.84
C VAL A 152 4.92 -9.61 -1.73
N ALA A 153 5.13 -8.63 -0.83
CA ALA A 153 4.19 -8.23 0.19
C ALA A 153 3.62 -6.84 -0.11
N HIS A 154 2.30 -6.77 -0.33
CA HIS A 154 1.58 -5.50 -0.43
C HIS A 154 1.23 -5.03 0.98
N ILE A 155 1.73 -3.87 1.38
CA ILE A 155 1.55 -3.36 2.74
C ILE A 155 0.20 -2.64 2.83
N THR A 156 -0.75 -3.31 3.49
CA THR A 156 -2.13 -2.84 3.73
C THR A 156 -2.44 -2.84 5.23
N GLY A 157 -3.70 -3.11 5.63
CA GLY A 157 -4.04 -3.36 7.04
C GLY A 157 -3.15 -4.46 7.66
N GLY A 158 -2.79 -4.30 8.93
CA GLY A 158 -1.77 -5.13 9.58
C GLY A 158 -0.33 -4.60 9.43
N GLY A 159 -0.14 -3.54 8.63
CA GLY A 159 1.13 -2.84 8.47
C GLY A 159 2.25 -3.73 7.94
N ILE A 160 3.50 -3.33 8.18
CA ILE A 160 4.66 -4.08 7.68
C ILE A 160 4.68 -5.51 8.27
N PRO A 161 4.59 -5.71 9.61
CA PRO A 161 4.70 -7.06 10.18
C PRO A 161 3.59 -8.00 9.72
N GLY A 162 2.33 -7.53 9.71
CA GLY A 162 1.17 -8.37 9.38
C GLY A 162 1.10 -8.80 7.91
N ASN A 163 1.78 -8.09 7.02
CA ASN A 163 1.85 -8.42 5.59
C ASN A 163 3.14 -9.20 5.25
N LEU A 164 4.28 -8.87 5.85
CA LEU A 164 5.55 -9.58 5.60
C LEU A 164 5.53 -11.01 6.15
N VAL A 165 4.85 -11.27 7.26
CA VAL A 165 4.80 -12.65 7.79
C VAL A 165 4.21 -13.64 6.78
N ARG A 166 3.35 -13.17 5.87
CA ARG A 166 2.66 -14.00 4.86
C ARG A 166 3.56 -14.41 3.69
N MET A 167 4.73 -13.78 3.52
CA MET A 167 5.70 -14.18 2.51
C MET A 167 6.78 -15.14 3.04
N LEU A 168 6.84 -15.36 4.35
CA LEU A 168 7.91 -16.14 4.96
C LEU A 168 7.61 -17.64 4.93
N THR A 169 8.66 -18.44 4.82
CA THR A 169 8.62 -19.86 5.15
C THR A 169 8.72 -20.05 6.68
N PRO A 170 8.35 -21.22 7.23
CA PRO A 170 8.53 -21.53 8.66
C PRO A 170 10.00 -21.52 9.14
N HIS A 171 10.97 -21.38 8.23
CA HIS A 171 12.40 -21.43 8.52
C HIS A 171 13.11 -20.09 8.27
N THR A 172 12.35 -19.04 8.00
CA THR A 172 12.88 -17.72 7.65
C THR A 172 12.24 -16.63 8.47
N ASP A 173 13.03 -15.64 8.88
CA ASP A 173 12.57 -14.38 9.47
C ASP A 173 12.82 -13.23 8.50
N ALA A 174 12.03 -12.16 8.60
CA ALA A 174 12.35 -10.88 7.96
C ALA A 174 12.84 -9.86 8.99
N VAL A 175 13.97 -9.21 8.71
CA VAL A 175 14.45 -8.07 9.46
C VAL A 175 14.35 -6.83 8.59
N VAL A 176 13.56 -5.85 9.02
CA VAL A 176 13.38 -4.58 8.31
C VAL A 176 14.00 -3.46 9.13
N ASP A 177 14.96 -2.73 8.56
CA ASP A 177 15.65 -1.61 9.20
C ASP A 177 14.94 -0.30 8.90
N ARG A 178 14.24 0.23 9.91
CA ARG A 178 13.49 1.49 9.83
C ARG A 178 14.37 2.72 9.58
N ARG A 179 15.70 2.60 9.67
CA ARG A 179 16.62 3.69 9.31
C ARG A 179 16.78 3.84 7.79
N GLY A 180 16.32 2.86 7.01
CA GLY A 180 16.47 2.84 5.55
C GLY A 180 15.54 3.79 4.79
N TRP A 181 14.54 4.38 5.45
CA TRP A 181 13.65 5.35 4.85
C TRP A 181 13.03 6.28 5.90
N GLU A 182 12.46 7.39 5.43
CA GLU A 182 11.70 8.32 6.27
C GLU A 182 10.20 8.14 5.98
N PRO A 183 9.38 7.82 6.99
CA PRO A 183 7.93 7.79 6.83
C PRO A 183 7.37 9.18 6.49
N PRO A 184 6.33 9.28 5.64
CA PRO A 184 5.58 10.52 5.44
C PRO A 184 5.14 11.17 6.76
N ARG A 185 5.26 12.51 6.84
CA ARG A 185 5.04 13.30 8.06
C ARG A 185 3.68 13.09 8.70
N VAL A 186 2.64 12.80 7.91
CA VAL A 186 1.30 12.48 8.41
C VAL A 186 1.29 11.37 9.45
N PHE A 187 2.18 10.37 9.34
CA PHE A 187 2.28 9.30 10.34
C PHE A 187 2.82 9.83 11.67
N GLY A 188 3.79 10.74 11.64
CA GLY A 188 4.31 11.41 12.84
C GLY A 188 3.26 12.28 13.53
N GLU A 189 2.43 12.98 12.75
CA GLU A 189 1.31 13.76 13.29
C GLU A 189 0.25 12.87 13.95
N ILE A 190 -0.16 11.79 13.28
CA ILE A 190 -1.11 10.82 13.84
C ILE A 190 -0.55 10.24 15.14
N GLN A 191 0.73 9.85 15.14
CA GLN A 191 1.37 9.27 16.31
C GLN A 191 1.40 10.25 17.48
N ARG A 192 1.83 11.50 17.23
CA ARG A 192 1.98 12.54 18.24
C ARG A 192 0.63 13.00 18.80
N LEU A 193 -0.32 13.32 17.94
CA LEU A 193 -1.65 13.78 18.33
C LEU A 193 -2.45 12.69 19.05
N GLY A 194 -2.32 11.44 18.58
CA GLY A 194 -3.02 10.29 19.16
C GLY A 194 -2.32 9.64 20.34
N SER A 195 -1.10 10.06 20.69
CA SER A 195 -0.24 9.40 21.70
C SER A 195 -0.10 7.89 21.45
N ILE A 196 0.18 7.52 20.20
CA ILE A 196 0.19 6.13 19.72
C ILE A 196 1.60 5.55 19.83
N SER A 197 1.72 4.30 20.28
CA SER A 197 3.01 3.62 20.35
C SER A 197 3.57 3.30 18.96
N ASP A 198 4.89 3.19 18.85
CA ASP A 198 5.56 2.74 17.62
C ASP A 198 4.99 1.40 17.10
N ASP A 199 4.73 0.47 18.02
CA ASP A 199 4.22 -0.86 17.69
C ASP A 199 2.82 -0.81 17.09
N GLU A 200 1.94 0.04 17.62
CA GLU A 200 0.59 0.20 17.08
C GLU A 200 0.63 0.91 15.73
N MET A 201 1.46 1.95 15.59
CA MET A 201 1.69 2.62 14.30
C MET A 201 2.14 1.62 13.22
N ALA A 202 3.10 0.76 13.56
CA ALA A 202 3.63 -0.25 12.63
C ALA A 202 2.66 -1.38 12.28
N LYS A 203 1.65 -1.65 13.12
CA LYS A 203 0.59 -2.64 12.86
C LYS A 203 -0.61 -2.07 12.11
N VAL A 204 -0.84 -0.77 12.20
CA VAL A 204 -1.99 -0.14 11.54
C VAL A 204 -1.60 0.42 10.18
N PHE A 205 -0.46 1.11 10.10
CA PHE A 205 -0.06 1.86 8.93
C PHE A 205 1.08 1.20 8.15
N ASN A 206 1.20 1.63 6.90
CA ASN A 206 2.28 1.21 6.00
C ASN A 206 3.64 1.84 6.34
N MET A 207 3.65 2.88 7.20
CA MET A 207 4.83 3.60 7.68
C MET A 207 5.76 4.08 6.57
N GLY A 208 5.22 4.37 5.38
CA GLY A 208 5.97 4.88 4.24
C GLY A 208 6.42 3.84 3.22
N LEU A 209 6.11 2.55 3.41
CA LEU A 209 6.38 1.51 2.42
C LEU A 209 5.07 0.89 1.93
N GLY A 210 4.76 1.05 0.64
CA GLY A 210 3.53 0.51 0.04
C GLY A 210 3.66 -0.95 -0.38
N MET A 211 4.88 -1.40 -0.65
CA MET A 211 5.17 -2.77 -1.08
C MET A 211 6.61 -3.13 -0.71
N ILE A 212 6.84 -4.40 -0.38
CA ILE A 212 8.17 -4.95 -0.13
C ILE A 212 8.31 -6.22 -0.97
N VAL A 213 9.46 -6.39 -1.62
CA VAL A 213 9.79 -7.58 -2.41
C VAL A 213 11.05 -8.24 -1.89
N ALA A 214 11.08 -9.58 -1.90
CA ALA A 214 12.26 -10.37 -1.57
C ALA A 214 12.91 -10.88 -2.84
N VAL A 215 14.20 -10.61 -3.01
CA VAL A 215 15.01 -11.03 -4.17
C VAL A 215 16.36 -11.60 -3.69
N PRO A 216 17.00 -12.49 -4.47
CA PRO A 216 18.38 -12.88 -4.22
C PRO A 216 19.32 -11.69 -4.09
N ALA A 217 20.30 -11.76 -3.18
CA ALA A 217 21.28 -10.68 -2.99
C ALA A 217 22.03 -10.28 -4.28
N ASN A 218 22.34 -11.25 -5.15
CA ASN A 218 23.00 -10.97 -6.44
C ASN A 218 22.07 -10.29 -7.48
N ALA A 219 20.76 -10.28 -7.24
CA ALA A 219 19.77 -9.63 -8.10
C ALA A 219 19.34 -8.25 -7.58
N ALA A 220 19.68 -7.88 -6.34
CA ALA A 220 19.20 -6.68 -5.66
C ALA A 220 19.45 -5.38 -6.45
N HIS A 221 20.67 -5.19 -6.98
CA HIS A 221 21.01 -4.00 -7.77
C HIS A 221 20.17 -3.90 -9.05
N LYS A 222 20.04 -5.01 -9.78
CA LYS A 222 19.21 -5.08 -11.00
C LYS A 222 17.74 -4.82 -10.68
N ALA A 223 17.23 -5.36 -9.57
CA ALA A 223 15.86 -5.13 -9.12
C ALA A 223 15.59 -3.63 -8.85
N LEU A 224 16.51 -2.95 -8.16
CA LEU A 224 16.43 -1.50 -7.92
C LEU A 224 16.40 -0.71 -9.23
N ASP A 225 17.26 -1.06 -10.19
CA ASP A 225 17.32 -0.37 -11.49
C ASP A 225 16.03 -0.55 -12.30
N VAL A 226 15.46 -1.75 -12.30
CA VAL A 226 14.19 -2.05 -12.98
C VAL A 226 13.04 -1.26 -12.36
N LEU A 227 12.94 -1.26 -11.03
CA LEU A 227 11.88 -0.50 -10.33
C LEU A 227 11.99 1.01 -10.58
N ARG A 228 13.22 1.55 -10.60
CA ARG A 228 13.48 2.95 -10.94
C ARG A 228 13.12 3.28 -12.38
N ALA A 229 13.46 2.40 -13.32
CA ALA A 229 13.07 2.56 -14.72
C ALA A 229 11.55 2.50 -14.92
N ALA A 230 10.84 1.74 -14.08
CA ALA A 230 9.38 1.70 -14.02
C ALA A 230 8.74 2.90 -13.27
N GLY A 231 9.53 3.91 -12.91
CA GLY A 231 9.03 5.14 -12.28
C GLY A 231 8.88 5.10 -10.77
N HIS A 232 9.31 4.01 -10.10
CA HIS A 232 9.24 3.90 -8.66
C HIS A 232 10.61 4.09 -8.01
N ARG A 233 10.67 4.96 -7.00
CA ARG A 233 11.80 4.93 -6.06
C ARG A 233 11.79 3.57 -5.35
N ALA A 234 12.97 3.02 -5.11
CA ALA A 234 13.13 1.78 -4.36
C ALA A 234 14.47 1.79 -3.64
N SER A 235 14.52 1.15 -2.48
CA SER A 235 15.72 1.00 -1.66
C SER A 235 15.71 -0.35 -0.97
N GLU A 236 16.91 -0.82 -0.58
CA GLU A 236 17.03 -1.94 0.33
C GLU A 236 16.54 -1.49 1.71
N VAL A 237 15.62 -2.27 2.30
CA VAL A 237 14.99 -1.97 3.59
C VAL A 237 15.25 -3.05 4.62
N GLY A 238 15.96 -4.12 4.24
CA GLY A 238 16.20 -5.23 5.14
C GLY A 238 16.65 -6.49 4.43
N GLU A 239 16.58 -7.60 5.16
CA GLU A 239 17.02 -8.91 4.70
C GLU A 239 16.17 -10.03 5.30
N VAL A 240 16.24 -11.20 4.67
CA VAL A 240 15.69 -12.45 5.18
C VAL A 240 16.79 -13.23 5.89
N LEU A 241 16.52 -13.68 7.10
CA LEU A 241 17.43 -14.49 7.91
C LEU A 241 16.87 -15.89 8.14
N ALA A 242 17.72 -16.82 8.58
CA ALA A 242 17.24 -18.08 9.12
C ALA A 242 16.46 -17.82 10.42
N GLY A 243 15.31 -18.47 10.59
CA GLY A 243 14.41 -18.15 11.69
C GLY A 243 13.19 -19.07 11.78
N SER A 244 12.10 -18.54 12.34
CA SER A 244 10.88 -19.30 12.68
C SER A 244 9.60 -18.66 12.15
N GLY A 245 9.70 -17.76 11.18
CA GLY A 245 8.55 -17.07 10.59
C GLY A 245 8.23 -15.73 11.27
N GLU A 246 9.21 -15.06 11.88
CA GLU A 246 9.01 -13.79 12.57
C GLU A 246 9.39 -12.58 11.70
N VAL A 247 8.71 -11.46 11.94
CA VAL A 247 9.07 -10.15 11.35
C VAL A 247 9.56 -9.24 12.45
N ARG A 248 10.78 -8.73 12.30
CA ARG A 248 11.43 -7.81 13.25
C ARG A 248 11.67 -6.46 12.59
N LEU A 249 11.11 -5.41 13.19
CA LEU A 249 11.43 -4.04 12.83
C LEU A 249 12.58 -3.56 13.73
N VAL A 250 13.73 -3.26 13.12
CA VAL A 250 14.93 -2.80 13.83
C VAL A 250 15.24 -1.35 13.47
N GLY A 251 16.10 -0.72 14.28
CA GLY A 251 16.35 0.71 14.19
C GLY A 251 15.13 1.54 14.62
N ARG A 252 15.34 2.81 14.92
CA ARG A 252 14.24 3.79 15.06
C ARG A 252 14.22 4.59 13.77
N ALA A 253 13.04 4.77 13.18
CA ALA A 253 12.90 5.66 12.04
C ALA A 253 13.42 7.06 12.42
N PRO A 254 14.10 7.79 11.52
CA PRO A 254 14.40 9.19 11.77
C PRO A 254 13.10 9.91 12.12
N ALA A 255 13.11 10.65 13.24
CA ALA A 255 11.98 11.48 13.60
C ALA A 255 11.93 12.62 12.58
N GLY A 256 10.87 12.67 11.77
CA GLY A 256 10.63 13.82 10.90
C GLY A 256 10.32 15.04 11.77
N ASP A 257 11.11 16.10 11.62
CA ASP A 257 10.97 17.39 12.32
C ASP A 257 9.75 18.20 11.85
#